data_AF-A0A1V4QUC9-F1
#
_entry.id   AF-A0A1V4QUC9-F1
#
_cell.length_a   1.000
_cell.length_b   1.000
_cell.length_c   1.000
_cell.angle_alpha   90.00
_cell.angle_beta   90.00
_cell.angle_gamma   90.00
#
_symmetry.space_group_name_H-M   'P 1'
#
loop_
_entity.id
_entity.type
_entity.pdbx_description
1 polymer ?
#
loop_
_entity_poly.entity_id
_entity_poly.type
_entity_poly.pdbx_seq_one_letter_code
_entity_poly.pdbx_strand_id
1 'polypeptide(L)'
;MKATVVVMAAAMAAWTLTGCGTPGVVAGGNVTLSGADSAQYLDKISSQPTVTEAQALEGIMLLLGQQRKLTFAECVKLLKDRHIVSQRWDFRAERPATRGKVAYMIYQACGMKGGLTLTLTGPSQRYCLRELQYRGMMAPGLPYNPVTGMEYVAILARADELRRTGRVSPVMLQEGLSQ
;
A
#
# COMPACT_ATOMS: atom_id res chain seq x y z
N MET A 1 58.59 14.38 -21.88
CA MET A 1 57.62 14.13 -22.98
C MET A 1 57.11 12.71 -22.78
N LYS A 2 56.08 12.49 -21.95
CA LYS A 2 54.63 12.65 -22.19
C LYS A 2 54.09 11.67 -23.24
N ALA A 3 53.13 10.86 -22.78
CA ALA A 3 52.08 10.15 -23.51
C ALA A 3 52.42 8.78 -24.12
N THR A 4 52.14 7.71 -23.37
CA THR A 4 51.64 6.42 -23.95
C THR A 4 51.03 5.43 -22.93
N VAL A 5 50.67 5.84 -21.70
CA VAL A 5 50.17 4.90 -20.65
C VAL A 5 48.64 4.96 -20.45
N VAL A 6 47.87 5.68 -21.28
CA VAL A 6 46.45 6.00 -20.99
C VAL A 6 45.42 5.10 -21.72
N VAL A 7 45.78 3.92 -22.25
CA VAL A 7 44.81 3.10 -23.04
C VAL A 7 44.26 1.85 -22.33
N MET A 8 44.70 1.52 -21.11
CA MET A 8 44.15 0.38 -20.35
C MET A 8 43.32 0.83 -19.12
N ALA A 9 42.17 1.47 -19.32
CA ALA A 9 41.20 1.67 -18.23
C ALA A 9 39.76 1.96 -18.72
N ALA A 10 39.36 1.44 -19.89
CA ALA A 10 38.03 1.70 -20.46
C ALA A 10 37.33 0.40 -20.90
N ALA A 11 37.19 -0.58 -20.00
CA ALA A 11 36.45 -1.81 -20.31
C ALA A 11 35.76 -2.51 -19.11
N MET A 12 35.62 -1.88 -17.94
CA MET A 12 35.06 -2.55 -16.75
C MET A 12 34.16 -1.65 -15.88
N ALA A 13 33.17 -1.00 -16.49
CA ALA A 13 32.12 -0.32 -15.72
C ALA A 13 30.77 -0.30 -16.48
N ALA A 14 30.24 -1.47 -16.81
CA ALA A 14 28.86 -1.60 -17.27
C ALA A 14 28.25 -2.93 -16.80
N TRP A 15 28.34 -3.20 -15.50
CA TRP A 15 27.39 -4.10 -14.84
C TRP A 15 26.13 -3.31 -14.54
N THR A 16 25.34 -3.00 -15.58
CA THR A 16 23.97 -2.56 -15.36
C THR A 16 23.20 -3.78 -14.85
N LEU A 17 22.98 -3.82 -13.54
CA LEU A 17 21.95 -4.64 -12.91
C LEU A 17 20.58 -4.15 -13.38
N THR A 18 20.24 -4.40 -14.64
CA THR A 18 18.86 -4.37 -15.12
C THR A 18 18.17 -5.61 -14.56
N GLY A 19 17.83 -5.54 -13.28
CA GLY A 19 16.87 -6.44 -12.66
C GLY A 19 15.49 -6.17 -13.25
N CYS A 20 15.24 -6.64 -14.47
CA CYS A 20 13.91 -6.72 -15.07
C CYS A 20 13.09 -7.73 -14.25
N GLY A 21 12.54 -7.27 -13.12
CA GLY A 21 11.49 -8.01 -12.45
C GLY A 21 10.24 -7.98 -13.33
N THR A 22 9.68 -9.13 -13.63
CA THR A 22 8.43 -9.22 -14.38
C THR A 22 7.34 -8.42 -13.65
N PRO A 23 6.67 -7.46 -14.31
CA PRO A 23 5.56 -6.74 -13.69
C PRO A 23 4.44 -7.72 -13.35
N GLY A 24 3.87 -7.59 -12.16
CA GLY A 24 2.80 -8.50 -11.72
C GLY A 24 1.53 -8.36 -12.56
N VAL A 25 0.80 -9.46 -12.72
CA VAL A 25 -0.39 -9.62 -13.56
C VAL A 25 -1.62 -9.01 -12.88
N VAL A 26 -2.50 -8.37 -13.64
CA VAL A 26 -3.77 -7.82 -13.15
C VAL A 26 -4.94 -8.57 -13.78
N ALA A 27 -5.65 -9.41 -13.01
CA ALA A 27 -6.84 -10.10 -13.45
C ALA A 27 -8.12 -9.36 -13.00
N GLY A 28 -9.18 -9.42 -13.81
CA GLY A 28 -10.42 -8.68 -13.54
C GLY A 28 -10.29 -7.17 -13.77
N GLY A 29 -9.43 -6.76 -14.71
CA GLY A 29 -9.07 -5.36 -14.93
C GLY A 29 -10.25 -4.43 -15.28
N ASN A 30 -11.28 -4.96 -15.94
CA ASN A 30 -12.42 -4.19 -16.45
C ASN A 30 -13.46 -3.84 -15.37
N VAL A 31 -13.32 -4.34 -14.14
CA VAL A 31 -14.21 -4.01 -13.03
C VAL A 31 -14.13 -2.50 -12.79
N THR A 32 -15.27 -1.82 -12.92
CA THR A 32 -15.35 -0.38 -12.67
C THR A 32 -15.44 -0.13 -11.17
N LEU A 33 -14.54 0.69 -10.64
CA LEU A 33 -14.62 1.15 -9.26
C LEU A 33 -15.75 2.16 -9.13
N SER A 34 -16.44 2.14 -8.00
CA SER A 34 -17.67 2.92 -7.83
C SER A 34 -17.40 4.42 -7.96
N GLY A 35 -16.24 4.88 -7.47
CA GLY A 35 -15.93 6.31 -7.37
C GLY A 35 -16.98 7.03 -6.52
N ALA A 36 -17.59 6.30 -5.58
CA ALA A 36 -18.69 6.77 -4.77
C ALA A 36 -18.25 7.81 -3.74
N ASP A 37 -19.23 8.53 -3.21
CA ASP A 37 -19.03 9.39 -2.05
C ASP A 37 -18.47 8.59 -0.86
N SER A 38 -17.66 9.25 -0.05
CA SER A 38 -16.94 8.63 1.07
C SER A 38 -17.87 7.97 2.07
N ALA A 39 -19.02 8.57 2.38
CA ALA A 39 -19.94 7.99 3.35
C ALA A 39 -20.56 6.69 2.82
N GLN A 40 -21.01 6.70 1.57
CA GLN A 40 -21.62 5.52 0.92
C GLN A 40 -20.61 4.37 0.78
N TYR A 41 -19.36 4.69 0.44
CA TYR A 41 -18.31 3.69 0.36
C TYR A 41 -18.04 3.04 1.73
N LEU A 42 -17.87 3.83 2.79
CA LEU A 42 -17.55 3.32 4.12
C LEU A 42 -18.69 2.48 4.70
N ASP A 43 -19.95 2.91 4.51
CA ASP A 43 -21.13 2.15 4.90
C ASP A 43 -21.15 0.76 4.25
N LYS A 44 -21.00 0.71 2.93
CA LYS A 44 -20.97 -0.54 2.16
C LYS A 44 -19.82 -1.48 2.56
N ILE A 45 -18.65 -0.94 2.88
CA ILE A 45 -17.49 -1.77 3.25
C ILE A 45 -17.63 -2.30 4.67
N SER A 46 -18.17 -1.51 5.59
CA SER A 46 -18.28 -1.86 7.01
C SER A 46 -18.96 -3.21 7.25
N SER A 47 -19.98 -3.53 6.47
CA SER A 47 -20.77 -4.76 6.61
C SER A 47 -20.14 -6.00 5.96
N GLN A 48 -18.98 -5.88 5.31
CA GLN A 48 -18.41 -6.99 4.56
C GLN A 48 -17.59 -7.93 5.45
N PRO A 49 -17.77 -9.26 5.28
CA PRO A 49 -16.98 -10.23 6.04
C PRO A 49 -15.50 -10.14 5.68
N THR A 50 -15.17 -9.76 4.45
CA THR A 50 -13.80 -9.58 3.98
C THR A 50 -13.76 -8.58 2.84
N VAL A 51 -12.75 -7.71 2.85
CA VAL A 51 -12.53 -6.69 1.82
C VAL A 51 -11.77 -7.30 0.64
N THR A 52 -12.24 -7.06 -0.58
CA THR A 52 -11.55 -7.50 -1.79
C THR A 52 -10.43 -6.54 -2.19
N GLU A 53 -9.51 -6.97 -3.05
CA GLU A 53 -8.44 -6.09 -3.52
C GLU A 53 -8.99 -4.87 -4.29
N ALA A 54 -10.05 -5.02 -5.09
CA ALA A 54 -10.67 -3.88 -5.77
C ALA A 54 -11.17 -2.83 -4.77
N GLN A 55 -11.87 -3.27 -3.73
CA GLN A 55 -12.36 -2.40 -2.67
C GLN A 55 -11.22 -1.76 -1.89
N ALA A 56 -10.18 -2.52 -1.55
CA ALA A 56 -9.03 -1.99 -0.84
C ALA A 56 -8.27 -0.93 -1.65
N LEU A 57 -8.17 -1.06 -2.98
CA LEU A 57 -7.56 -0.01 -3.80
C LEU A 57 -8.45 1.23 -3.90
N GLU A 58 -9.77 1.05 -4.00
CA GLU A 58 -10.73 2.16 -3.98
C GLU A 58 -10.65 2.96 -2.68
N GLY A 59 -10.55 2.30 -1.53
CA GLY A 59 -10.38 2.96 -0.24
C GLY A 59 -9.07 3.75 -0.12
N ILE A 60 -7.99 3.24 -0.73
CA ILE A 60 -6.72 3.98 -0.81
C ILE A 60 -6.85 5.21 -1.72
N MET A 61 -7.57 5.11 -2.84
CA MET A 61 -7.84 6.27 -3.71
C MET A 61 -8.67 7.33 -2.97
N LEU A 62 -9.64 6.89 -2.18
CA LEU A 62 -10.43 7.76 -1.32
C LEU A 62 -9.56 8.48 -0.28
N LEU A 63 -8.67 7.74 0.40
CA LEU A 63 -7.70 8.31 1.35
C LEU A 63 -6.77 9.34 0.71
N LEU A 64 -6.46 9.19 -0.58
CA LEU A 64 -5.68 10.15 -1.36
C LEU A 64 -6.50 11.36 -1.83
N GLY A 65 -7.79 11.45 -1.49
CA GLY A 65 -8.69 12.51 -1.92
C GLY A 65 -9.08 12.41 -3.40
N GLN A 66 -9.01 11.22 -4.00
CA GLN A 66 -9.28 11.01 -5.42
C GLN A 66 -10.54 10.18 -5.66
N GLN A 67 -11.62 10.86 -6.05
CA GLN A 67 -12.90 10.25 -6.42
C GLN A 67 -13.07 10.26 -7.94
N ARG A 68 -12.26 9.45 -8.63
CA ARG A 68 -12.37 9.26 -10.09
C ARG A 68 -12.93 7.88 -10.38
N LYS A 69 -13.86 7.81 -11.33
CA LYS A 69 -14.31 6.53 -11.89
C LYS A 69 -13.16 5.97 -12.73
N LEU A 70 -12.53 4.93 -12.21
CA LEU A 70 -11.44 4.21 -12.86
C LEU A 70 -11.80 2.73 -12.91
N THR A 71 -11.26 2.04 -13.91
CA THR A 71 -11.23 0.58 -13.89
C THR A 71 -10.22 0.08 -12.87
N PHE A 72 -10.38 -1.16 -12.41
CA PHE A 72 -9.45 -1.80 -11.48
C PHE A 72 -8.02 -1.80 -12.04
N ALA A 73 -7.83 -2.05 -13.33
CA ALA A 73 -6.53 -2.03 -13.97
C ALA A 73 -5.88 -0.62 -13.95
N GLU A 74 -6.67 0.41 -14.27
CA GLU A 74 -6.19 1.81 -14.23
C GLU A 74 -5.83 2.24 -12.81
N CYS A 75 -6.63 1.84 -11.82
CA CYS A 75 -6.34 2.10 -10.42
C CYS A 75 -5.03 1.43 -9.97
N VAL A 76 -4.83 0.15 -10.32
CA VAL A 76 -3.58 -0.57 -10.04
C VAL A 76 -2.40 0.15 -10.69
N LYS A 77 -2.52 0.53 -11.98
CA LYS A 77 -1.48 1.24 -12.71
C LYS A 77 -1.12 2.56 -12.02
N LEU A 78 -2.13 3.38 -11.71
CA LEU A 78 -1.94 4.67 -11.03
C LEU A 78 -1.24 4.49 -9.68
N LEU A 79 -1.64 3.50 -8.88
CA LEU A 79 -1.02 3.25 -7.58
C LEU A 79 0.40 2.67 -7.69
N LYS A 80 0.70 1.90 -8.74
CA LYS A 80 2.05 1.44 -9.08
C LYS A 80 2.95 2.63 -9.45
N ASP A 81 2.46 3.54 -10.31
CA ASP A 81 3.18 4.75 -10.72
C ASP A 81 3.47 5.68 -9.55
N ARG A 82 2.62 5.66 -8.52
CA ARG A 82 2.82 6.41 -7.26
C ARG A 82 3.60 5.67 -6.19
N HIS A 83 4.08 4.46 -6.47
CA HIS A 83 4.79 3.61 -5.51
C HIS A 83 4.00 3.27 -4.24
N ILE A 84 2.66 3.36 -4.29
CA ILE A 84 1.77 3.01 -3.16
C ILE A 84 1.54 1.49 -3.11
N VAL A 85 1.61 0.83 -4.25
CA VAL A 85 1.66 -0.64 -4.37
C VAL A 85 2.95 -1.08 -5.02
N SER A 86 3.37 -2.32 -4.77
CA SER A 86 4.55 -2.88 -5.41
C SER A 86 4.32 -3.17 -6.90
N GLN A 87 5.34 -2.86 -7.71
CA GLN A 87 5.37 -3.19 -9.15
C GLN A 87 5.27 -4.71 -9.43
N ARG A 88 5.79 -5.52 -8.50
CA ARG A 88 5.92 -6.97 -8.61
C ARG A 88 4.67 -7.74 -8.16
N TRP A 89 3.66 -7.07 -7.62
CA TRP A 89 2.48 -7.76 -7.12
C TRP A 89 1.49 -8.07 -8.23
N ASP A 90 0.98 -9.29 -8.18
CA ASP A 90 -0.22 -9.66 -8.90
C ASP A 90 -1.44 -9.12 -8.18
N PHE A 91 -2.43 -8.69 -8.94
CA PHE A 91 -3.71 -8.15 -8.50
C PHE A 91 -4.87 -8.93 -9.12
N ARG A 92 -5.91 -9.20 -8.33
CA ARG A 92 -7.15 -9.88 -8.75
C ARG A 92 -8.30 -9.19 -8.05
N ALA A 93 -9.21 -8.58 -8.80
CA ALA A 93 -10.26 -7.72 -8.25
C ALA A 93 -11.05 -8.34 -7.07
N GLU A 94 -11.42 -9.62 -7.19
CA GLU A 94 -12.25 -10.35 -6.23
C GLU A 94 -11.46 -11.04 -5.11
N ARG A 95 -10.13 -11.07 -5.19
CA ARG A 95 -9.32 -11.76 -4.17
C ARG A 95 -9.39 -10.99 -2.85
N PRO A 96 -9.52 -11.68 -1.70
CA PRO A 96 -9.37 -11.06 -0.40
C PRO A 96 -8.09 -10.23 -0.27
N ALA A 97 -8.22 -9.00 0.19
CA ALA A 97 -7.09 -8.16 0.54
C ALA A 97 -6.47 -8.66 1.84
N THR A 98 -5.16 -8.84 1.84
CA THR A 98 -4.43 -9.30 3.02
C THR A 98 -3.99 -8.13 3.89
N ARG A 99 -3.85 -8.37 5.20
CA ARG A 99 -3.32 -7.39 6.17
C ARG A 99 -2.00 -6.79 5.73
N GLY A 100 -1.09 -7.63 5.21
CA GLY A 100 0.23 -7.20 4.76
C GLY A 100 0.17 -6.25 3.55
N LYS A 101 -0.71 -6.53 2.58
CA LYS A 101 -0.92 -5.63 1.43
C LYS A 101 -1.55 -4.32 1.88
N VAL A 102 -2.59 -4.37 2.71
CA VAL A 102 -3.26 -3.17 3.26
C VAL A 102 -2.27 -2.32 4.04
N ALA A 103 -1.49 -2.92 4.94
CA ALA A 103 -0.52 -2.20 5.75
C ALA A 103 0.53 -1.48 4.91
N TYR A 104 1.05 -2.15 3.88
CA TYR A 104 1.99 -1.54 2.94
C TYR A 104 1.37 -0.33 2.21
N MET A 105 0.13 -0.47 1.71
CA MET A 105 -0.54 0.61 0.99
C MET A 105 -0.77 1.82 1.89
N ILE A 106 -1.21 1.60 3.13
CA ILE A 106 -1.43 2.68 4.11
C ILE A 106 -0.10 3.35 4.49
N TYR A 107 0.94 2.56 4.74
CA TYR A 107 2.28 3.07 5.04
C TYR A 107 2.78 4.03 3.95
N GLN A 108 2.66 3.61 2.68
CA GLN A 108 3.10 4.42 1.53
C GLN A 108 2.18 5.63 1.31
N ALA A 109 0.85 5.43 1.37
CA ALA A 109 -0.11 6.51 1.15
C ALA A 109 0.02 7.62 2.20
N CYS A 110 0.38 7.28 3.44
CA CYS A 110 0.59 8.26 4.52
C CYS A 110 2.02 8.82 4.57
N GLY A 111 2.93 8.38 3.68
CA GLY A 111 4.32 8.84 3.68
C GLY A 111 5.04 8.56 5.00
N MET A 112 4.70 7.44 5.66
CA MET A 112 5.21 7.13 6.99
C MET A 112 6.73 6.87 6.93
N LYS A 113 7.44 7.40 7.93
CA LYS A 113 8.85 7.07 8.18
C LYS A 113 8.90 6.01 9.27
N GLY A 114 9.33 4.80 8.92
CA GLY A 114 9.52 3.70 9.87
C GLY A 114 10.81 3.80 10.68
N GLY A 115 11.02 2.82 11.56
CA GLY A 115 12.27 2.66 12.30
C GLY A 115 13.46 2.27 11.41
N LEU A 116 14.65 2.15 12.03
CA LEU A 116 15.93 1.91 11.35
C LEU A 116 15.87 0.74 10.35
N THR A 117 15.22 -0.37 10.69
CA THR A 117 15.10 -1.54 9.80
C THR A 117 14.33 -1.24 8.51
N LEU A 118 13.24 -0.47 8.58
CA LEU A 118 12.46 -0.05 7.41
C LEU A 118 13.26 0.91 6.53
N THR A 119 14.07 1.76 7.14
CA THR A 119 14.98 2.67 6.43
C THR A 119 16.08 1.91 5.69
N LEU A 120 16.63 0.85 6.28
CA LEU A 120 17.71 0.05 5.69
C LEU A 120 17.23 -0.97 4.64
N THR A 121 16.11 -1.64 4.90
CA THR A 121 15.62 -2.74 4.05
C THR A 121 14.53 -2.32 3.06
N GLY A 122 13.99 -1.12 3.22
CA GLY A 122 12.85 -0.62 2.47
C GLY A 122 11.51 -1.20 2.95
N PRO A 123 10.38 -0.64 2.44
CA PRO A 123 9.06 -1.09 2.83
C PRO A 123 8.80 -2.51 2.30
N SER A 124 8.30 -3.38 3.20
CA SER A 124 7.82 -4.72 2.87
C SER A 124 6.51 -4.98 3.60
N GLN A 125 5.67 -5.90 3.10
CA GLN A 125 4.39 -6.21 3.77
C GLN A 125 4.56 -6.57 5.24
N ARG A 126 5.60 -7.36 5.56
CA ARG A 126 5.93 -7.77 6.94
C ARG A 126 6.30 -6.57 7.81
N TYR A 127 7.20 -5.72 7.34
CA TYR A 127 7.70 -4.61 8.16
C TYR A 127 6.71 -3.46 8.26
N CYS A 128 5.98 -3.14 7.18
CA CYS A 128 4.90 -2.15 7.24
C CYS A 128 3.79 -2.60 8.20
N LEU A 129 3.39 -3.87 8.19
CA LEU A 129 2.41 -4.38 9.15
C LEU A 129 2.88 -4.24 10.59
N ARG A 130 4.13 -4.61 10.88
CA ARG A 130 4.70 -4.45 12.23
C ARG A 130 4.73 -2.99 12.68
N GLU A 131 5.08 -2.08 11.77
CA GLU A 131 5.11 -0.64 12.07
C GLU A 131 3.71 -0.10 12.38
N LEU A 132 2.70 -0.45 11.57
CA LEU A 132 1.32 -0.03 11.81
C LEU A 132 0.75 -0.65 13.10
N GLN A 133 1.12 -1.90 13.43
CA GLN A 133 0.77 -2.53 14.70
C GLN A 133 1.43 -1.81 15.88
N TYR A 134 2.72 -1.50 15.78
CA TYR A 134 3.45 -0.76 16.80
C TYR A 134 2.84 0.62 17.08
N ARG A 135 2.33 1.29 16.04
CA ARG A 135 1.63 2.58 16.17
C ARG A 135 0.15 2.46 16.54
N GLY A 136 -0.35 1.25 16.78
CA GLY A 136 -1.75 0.97 17.09
C GLY A 136 -2.74 1.26 15.94
N MET A 137 -2.25 1.45 14.71
CA MET A 137 -3.11 1.66 13.55
C MET A 137 -3.82 0.38 13.11
N MET A 138 -3.19 -0.77 13.32
CA MET A 138 -3.73 -2.11 13.02
C MET A 138 -3.59 -3.01 14.23
N ALA A 139 -4.58 -3.89 14.45
CA ALA A 139 -4.51 -4.90 15.50
C ALA A 139 -3.39 -5.95 15.22
N PRO A 140 -2.90 -6.66 16.25
CA PRO A 140 -2.00 -7.80 16.09
C PRO A 140 -2.57 -8.85 15.11
N GLY A 141 -1.71 -9.48 14.32
CA GLY A 141 -2.13 -10.44 13.30
C GLY A 141 -1.06 -10.71 12.25
N LEU A 142 -1.33 -11.73 11.41
CA LEU A 142 -0.37 -12.25 10.42
C LEU A 142 -0.58 -11.61 9.05
N PRO A 143 0.49 -11.38 8.26
CA PRO A 143 0.42 -10.59 7.02
C PRO A 143 -0.45 -11.21 5.92
N TYR A 144 -0.70 -12.52 5.95
CA TYR A 144 -1.51 -13.22 4.96
C TYR A 144 -2.99 -13.35 5.36
N ASN A 145 -3.37 -12.93 6.57
CA ASN A 145 -4.76 -12.96 6.98
C ASN A 145 -5.57 -11.96 6.15
N PRO A 146 -6.82 -12.29 5.79
CA PRO A 146 -7.73 -11.33 5.17
C PRO A 146 -8.08 -10.20 6.15
N VAL A 147 -8.49 -9.05 5.60
CA VAL A 147 -8.98 -7.89 6.37
C VAL A 147 -10.50 -7.84 6.29
N THR A 148 -11.18 -7.68 7.42
CA THR A 148 -12.64 -7.52 7.47
C THR A 148 -13.06 -6.09 7.11
N GLY A 149 -14.33 -5.90 6.76
CA GLY A 149 -14.90 -4.60 6.42
C GLY A 149 -14.70 -3.54 7.51
N MET A 150 -15.18 -3.83 8.72
CA MET A 150 -15.03 -2.97 9.90
C MET A 150 -13.58 -2.66 10.21
N GLU A 151 -12.70 -3.66 10.16
CA GLU A 151 -11.28 -3.43 10.40
C GLU A 151 -10.69 -2.46 9.37
N TYR A 152 -11.00 -2.66 8.10
CA TYR A 152 -10.49 -1.81 7.03
C TYR A 152 -10.98 -0.36 7.16
N VAL A 153 -12.25 -0.16 7.52
CA VAL A 153 -12.81 1.19 7.80
C VAL A 153 -12.07 1.86 8.96
N ALA A 154 -11.82 1.13 10.06
CA ALA A 154 -11.08 1.67 11.20
C ALA A 154 -9.64 2.07 10.82
N ILE A 155 -8.97 1.26 9.99
CA ILE A 155 -7.63 1.58 9.47
C ILE A 155 -7.66 2.85 8.62
N LEU A 156 -8.63 2.98 7.70
CA LEU A 156 -8.78 4.18 6.87
C LEU A 156 -9.02 5.43 7.70
N ALA A 157 -9.87 5.35 8.72
CA ALA A 157 -10.16 6.48 9.60
C ALA A 157 -8.90 6.97 10.34
N ARG A 158 -8.12 6.04 10.92
CA ARG A 158 -6.82 6.37 11.56
C ARG A 158 -5.81 6.93 10.56
N ALA A 159 -5.77 6.39 9.34
CA ALA A 159 -4.88 6.87 8.29
C ALA A 159 -5.24 8.27 7.80
N ASP A 160 -6.53 8.59 7.67
CA ASP A 160 -7.01 9.92 7.31
C ASP A 160 -6.69 10.94 8.39
N GLU A 161 -6.90 10.60 9.67
CA GLU A 161 -6.49 11.44 10.80
C GLU A 161 -4.98 11.71 10.79
N LEU A 162 -4.17 10.67 10.59
CA LEU A 162 -2.72 10.78 10.48
C LEU A 162 -2.31 11.75 9.35
N ARG A 163 -2.97 11.67 8.20
CA ARG A 163 -2.69 12.55 7.06
C ARG A 163 -3.09 14.00 7.32
N ARG A 164 -4.20 14.23 8.05
CA ARG A 164 -4.70 15.59 8.33
C ARG A 164 -3.93 16.28 9.45
N THR A 165 -3.60 15.56 10.51
CA THR A 165 -3.06 16.14 11.75
C THR A 165 -1.58 15.82 11.98
N GLY A 166 -1.02 14.86 11.23
CA GLY A 166 0.33 14.34 11.45
C GLY A 166 0.44 13.34 12.61
N ARG A 167 -0.66 13.04 13.33
CA ARG A 167 -0.71 12.10 14.45
C ARG A 167 -2.03 11.31 14.42
N VAL A 168 -2.07 10.17 15.13
CA VAL A 168 -3.32 9.45 15.40
C VAL A 168 -3.70 9.72 16.85
N SER A 169 -4.94 10.10 17.13
CA SER A 169 -5.35 10.42 18.49
C SER A 169 -5.36 9.18 19.39
N PRO A 170 -5.02 9.31 20.69
CA PRO A 170 -5.03 8.17 21.63
C PRO A 170 -6.40 7.47 21.74
N VAL A 171 -7.49 8.24 21.58
CA VAL A 171 -8.87 7.72 21.61
C VAL A 171 -9.08 6.71 20.48
N MET A 172 -8.67 7.04 19.26
CA MET A 172 -8.78 6.17 18.07
C MET A 172 -7.91 4.90 18.16
N LEU A 173 -6.86 4.93 18.98
CA LEU A 173 -5.97 3.78 19.22
C LEU A 173 -6.56 2.82 20.28
N GLN A 174 -7.24 3.32 21.31
CA GLN A 174 -7.84 2.50 22.37
C GLN A 174 -9.03 1.66 21.88
N GLU A 175 -9.84 2.18 20.95
CA GLU A 175 -10.97 1.47 20.36
C GLU A 175 -10.55 0.27 19.47
N GLY A 176 -9.30 0.24 18.99
CA GLY A 176 -8.78 -0.83 18.14
C GLY A 176 -8.15 -2.02 18.87
N LEU A 177 -7.89 -1.89 20.17
CA LEU A 177 -7.26 -2.92 21.01
C LEU A 177 -8.24 -3.65 21.92
N SER A 178 -9.51 -3.22 21.94
CA SER A 178 -10.58 -3.70 22.80
C SER A 178 -11.55 -4.68 22.10
N GLN A 179 -11.20 -5.16 20.90
CA GLN A 179 -11.89 -6.23 20.17
C GLN A 179 -10.98 -7.44 19.99
#